data_AF-A0A519R1U8-F1
#
_entry.id   AF-A0A519R1U8-F1
#
_cell.length_a   1.000
_cell.length_b   1.000
_cell.length_c   1.000
_cell.angle_alpha   90.00
_cell.angle_beta   90.00
_cell.angle_gamma   90.00
#
_symmetry.space_group_name_H-M   'P 1'
#
loop_
_entity.id
_entity.type
_entity.pdbx_description
1 polymer ?
#
loop_
_entity_poly.entity_id
_entity_poly.type
_entity_poly.pdbx_seq_one_letter_code
_entity_poly.pdbx_strand_id
1 'polypeptide(L)'
;ITGIGASFIYSFVNIYDMLQFPVDSEAYWRMAATPMVGASGAIFGILIAYAYLFPNNEMIIFPFPIPIKAKYLVGFYAVYELYSGIQGSSMGIAHFAHIGGLLIGFILLKFFGFGKAQH
;
A
#
# COMPACT_ATOMS: atom_id res chain seq x y z
N ILE A 1 5.79 -3.69 5.46
CA ILE A 1 6.50 -4.92 5.00
C ILE A 1 6.41 -4.94 3.48
N THR A 2 7.50 -4.75 2.74
CA THR A 2 7.44 -4.51 1.28
C THR A 2 7.58 -5.82 0.48
N GLY A 3 6.53 -6.21 -0.26
CA GLY A 3 6.56 -7.29 -1.27
C GLY A 3 5.83 -8.58 -0.87
N ILE A 4 5.43 -9.39 -1.87
CA ILE A 4 4.72 -10.67 -1.69
C ILE A 4 5.52 -11.63 -0.80
N GLY A 5 6.85 -11.72 -0.97
CA GLY A 5 7.70 -12.59 -0.16
C GLY A 5 7.78 -12.17 1.31
N ALA A 6 7.89 -10.86 1.57
CA ALA A 6 7.93 -10.34 2.94
C ALA A 6 6.54 -10.46 3.61
N SER A 7 5.47 -10.30 2.83
CA SER A 7 4.11 -10.56 3.27
C SER A 7 3.89 -12.04 3.57
N PHE A 8 4.43 -12.95 2.75
CA PHE A 8 4.34 -14.39 2.98
C PHE A 8 5.09 -14.81 4.25
N ILE A 9 6.30 -14.28 4.47
CA ILE A 9 7.07 -14.54 5.70
C ILE A 9 6.34 -13.98 6.92
N TYR A 10 5.85 -12.74 6.86
CA TYR A 10 5.11 -12.15 7.98
C TYR A 10 3.82 -12.90 8.28
N SER A 11 3.07 -13.31 7.26
CA SER A 11 1.87 -14.13 7.42
C SER A 11 2.22 -15.51 7.98
N PHE A 12 3.30 -16.14 7.51
CA PHE A 12 3.75 -17.43 8.02
C PHE A 12 4.14 -17.36 9.50
N VAL A 13 4.92 -16.35 9.90
CA VAL A 13 5.30 -16.13 11.31
C VAL A 13 4.07 -15.85 12.17
N ASN A 14 3.15 -14.99 11.72
CA ASN A 14 1.90 -14.74 12.46
C ASN A 14 1.04 -16.00 12.59
N ILE A 15 0.92 -16.81 11.53
CA ILE A 15 0.19 -18.08 11.60
C ILE A 15 0.87 -19.04 12.56
N TYR A 16 2.21 -19.16 12.51
CA TYR A 16 2.97 -20.00 13.42
C TYR A 16 2.76 -19.58 14.88
N ASP A 17 2.83 -18.28 15.18
CA ASP A 17 2.57 -17.74 16.51
C ASP A 17 1.11 -17.96 16.93
N MET A 18 0.14 -17.77 16.03
CA MET A 18 -1.28 -18.05 16.29
C MET A 18 -1.55 -19.52 16.61
N LEU A 19 -0.85 -20.46 15.97
CA LEU A 19 -0.97 -21.89 16.25
C LEU A 19 -0.49 -22.26 17.67
N GLN A 20 0.25 -21.38 18.34
CA GLN A 20 0.66 -21.56 19.74
C GLN A 20 -0.40 -21.11 20.75
N PHE A 21 -1.45 -20.41 20.32
CA PHE A 21 -2.52 -19.93 21.18
C PHE A 21 -3.81 -20.76 20.99
N PRO A 22 -4.58 -21.02 22.06
CA PRO A 22 -5.93 -21.57 21.94
C PRO A 22 -6.81 -20.66 21.08
N VAL A 23 -7.63 -21.25 20.20
CA VAL A 23 -8.48 -20.53 19.22
C VAL A 23 -9.49 -19.61 19.90
N ASP A 24 -9.89 -19.92 21.13
CA ASP A 24 -10.80 -19.15 21.97
C ASP A 24 -10.10 -18.04 22.79
N SER A 25 -8.77 -17.95 22.74
CA SER A 25 -8.02 -16.96 23.50
C SER A 25 -8.09 -15.55 22.88
N GLU A 26 -8.08 -14.52 23.73
CA GLU A 26 -8.02 -13.12 23.29
C GLU A 26 -6.76 -12.85 22.44
N ALA A 27 -5.64 -13.51 22.77
CA ALA A 27 -4.38 -13.40 22.03
C ALA A 27 -4.51 -13.88 20.57
N TYR A 28 -5.19 -15.01 20.35
CA TYR A 28 -5.46 -15.52 19.01
C TYR A 28 -6.24 -14.50 18.16
N TRP A 29 -7.31 -13.93 18.72
CA TRP A 29 -8.14 -12.96 18.01
C TRP A 29 -7.42 -11.63 17.73
N ARG A 30 -6.53 -11.19 18.62
CA ARG A 30 -5.71 -9.99 18.40
C ARG A 30 -4.69 -10.18 17.27
N MET A 31 -4.08 -11.35 17.16
CA MET A 31 -3.17 -11.68 16.07
C MET A 31 -3.94 -11.86 14.75
N ALA A 32 -5.09 -12.57 14.78
CA ALA A 32 -5.96 -12.74 13.61
C ALA A 32 -6.47 -11.41 13.04
N ALA A 33 -6.73 -10.43 13.91
CA ALA A 33 -7.19 -9.11 13.53
C ALA A 33 -6.06 -8.14 13.12
N THR A 34 -4.79 -8.55 13.22
CA THR A 34 -3.66 -7.69 12.84
C THR A 34 -3.58 -7.60 11.30
N PRO A 35 -3.74 -6.41 10.70
CA PRO A 35 -3.72 -6.26 9.25
C PRO A 35 -2.36 -6.65 8.67
N MET A 36 -2.36 -7.36 7.53
CA MET A 36 -1.13 -7.64 6.80
C MET A 36 -0.47 -6.35 6.30
N VAL A 37 0.62 -5.96 6.95
CA VAL A 37 1.41 -4.73 6.72
C VAL A 37 2.08 -4.68 5.33
N GLY A 38 1.82 -5.64 4.43
CA GLY A 38 2.41 -5.70 3.08
C GLY A 38 1.43 -5.66 1.92
N ALA A 39 0.15 -5.98 2.14
CA ALA A 39 -0.86 -5.93 1.07
C ALA A 39 -1.10 -4.48 0.62
N SER A 40 -1.21 -3.54 1.57
CA SER A 40 -1.44 -2.13 1.25
C SER A 40 -0.27 -1.52 0.47
N GLY A 41 0.98 -1.80 0.83
CA GLY A 41 2.15 -1.33 0.07
C GLY A 41 2.15 -1.80 -1.39
N ALA A 42 1.69 -3.03 -1.67
CA ALA A 42 1.54 -3.53 -3.03
C ALA A 42 0.46 -2.77 -3.83
N ILE A 43 -0.67 -2.46 -3.18
CA ILE A 43 -1.74 -1.63 -3.79
C ILE A 43 -1.20 -0.25 -4.15
N PHE A 44 -0.42 0.37 -3.27
CA PHE A 44 0.25 1.64 -3.56
C PHE A 44 1.25 1.53 -4.72
N GLY A 45 1.97 0.41 -4.84
CA GLY A 45 2.81 0.12 -6.01
C GLY A 45 2.02 0.04 -7.33
N ILE A 46 0.81 -0.52 -7.31
CA ILE A 46 -0.11 -0.53 -8.47
C ILE A 46 -0.66 0.88 -8.73
N LEU A 47 -0.95 1.64 -7.68
CA LEU A 47 -1.54 2.97 -7.77
C LEU A 47 -0.60 3.95 -8.49
N ILE A 48 0.69 3.96 -8.13
CA ILE A 48 1.69 4.77 -8.86
C ILE A 48 1.89 4.27 -10.28
N ALA A 49 1.76 2.96 -10.51
CA ALA A 49 1.86 2.40 -11.84
C ALA A 49 0.75 2.91 -12.76
N TYR A 50 -0.48 2.88 -12.25
CA TYR A 50 -1.65 3.40 -12.94
C TYR A 50 -1.51 4.90 -13.22
N ALA A 51 -1.13 5.70 -12.22
CA ALA A 51 -0.96 7.15 -12.38
C ALA A 51 0.16 7.52 -13.37
N TYR A 52 1.21 6.70 -13.48
CA TYR A 52 2.28 6.92 -14.45
C TYR A 52 1.87 6.53 -15.88
N LEU A 53 1.23 5.37 -16.03
CA LEU A 53 0.82 4.84 -17.33
C LEU A 53 -0.37 5.61 -17.93
N PHE A 54 -1.33 5.98 -17.09
CA PHE A 54 -2.59 6.61 -17.47
C PHE A 54 -2.81 7.93 -16.71
N PRO A 55 -1.90 8.90 -16.86
CA PRO A 55 -1.86 10.10 -16.01
C PRO A 55 -3.09 11.00 -16.16
N ASN A 56 -3.79 10.92 -17.30
CA ASN A 56 -4.95 11.74 -17.60
C ASN A 56 -6.28 11.00 -17.42
N ASN A 57 -6.27 9.70 -17.07
CA ASN A 57 -7.50 8.99 -16.76
C ASN A 57 -8.14 9.58 -15.51
N GLU A 58 -9.46 9.74 -15.56
CA GLU A 58 -10.23 10.29 -14.47
C GLU A 58 -10.62 9.18 -13.48
N MET A 59 -10.42 9.46 -12.20
CA MET A 59 -10.76 8.60 -11.08
C MET A 59 -11.77 9.33 -10.19
N ILE A 60 -12.73 8.58 -9.65
CA ILE A 60 -13.76 9.09 -8.74
C ILE A 60 -13.51 8.50 -7.36
N ILE A 61 -13.48 9.37 -6.35
CA ILE A 61 -13.37 8.96 -4.93
C ILE A 61 -14.79 8.83 -4.38
N PHE A 62 -15.28 7.63 -4.18
CA PHE A 62 -16.60 7.42 -3.58
C PHE A 62 -16.66 8.00 -2.16
N PRO A 63 -17.72 8.73 -1.76
CA PRO A 63 -18.97 9.01 -2.49
C PRO A 63 -18.97 10.30 -3.33
N PHE A 64 -17.85 11.02 -3.42
CA PHE A 64 -17.75 12.29 -4.14
C PHE A 64 -17.64 12.08 -5.65
N PRO A 65 -18.66 12.44 -6.46
CA PRO A 65 -18.69 12.16 -7.90
C PRO A 65 -17.89 13.19 -8.71
N ILE A 66 -16.73 13.62 -8.21
CA ILE A 66 -15.86 14.59 -8.89
C ILE A 66 -14.71 13.82 -9.55
N PRO A 67 -14.63 13.80 -10.90
CA PRO A 67 -13.53 13.16 -11.59
C PRO A 67 -12.22 13.94 -11.36
N ILE A 68 -11.19 13.24 -10.90
CA ILE A 68 -9.84 13.79 -10.70
C ILE A 68 -8.87 12.95 -11.51
N LYS A 69 -7.97 13.58 -12.26
CA LYS A 69 -6.96 12.85 -13.03
C LYS A 69 -6.06 12.05 -12.10
N ALA A 70 -5.74 10.81 -12.48
CA ALA A 70 -4.95 9.86 -11.70
C ALA A 70 -3.63 10.46 -11.19
N LYS A 71 -2.91 11.22 -12.03
CA LYS A 71 -1.65 11.88 -11.64
C LYS A 71 -1.79 12.83 -10.44
N TYR A 72 -2.91 13.54 -10.35
CA TYR A 72 -3.15 14.48 -9.26
C TYR A 72 -3.61 13.74 -8.01
N LEU A 73 -4.55 12.80 -8.15
CA LEU A 73 -5.06 12.01 -7.03
C LEU A 73 -3.93 11.26 -6.32
N VAL A 74 -3.13 10.51 -7.09
CA VAL A 74 -2.04 9.70 -6.54
C VAL A 74 -0.89 10.56 -6.04
N GLY A 75 -0.59 11.68 -6.73
CA GLY A 75 0.42 12.63 -6.28
C GLY A 75 0.08 13.29 -4.95
N PHE A 76 -1.16 13.79 -4.80
CA PHE A 76 -1.63 14.33 -3.52
C PHE A 76 -1.60 13.28 -2.42
N TYR A 77 -2.02 12.05 -2.73
CA TYR A 77 -2.05 11.00 -1.73
C TYR A 77 -0.63 10.60 -1.27
N ALA A 78 0.33 10.53 -2.18
CA ALA A 78 1.74 10.31 -1.83
C ALA A 78 2.30 11.41 -0.90
N VAL A 79 1.98 12.69 -1.16
CA VAL A 79 2.39 13.79 -0.28
C VAL A 79 1.73 13.69 1.09
N TYR A 80 0.44 13.36 1.13
CA TYR A 80 -0.30 13.16 2.39
C TYR A 80 0.29 12.01 3.23
N GLU A 81 0.60 10.87 2.60
CA GLU A 81 1.23 9.74 3.27
C GLU A 81 2.60 10.11 3.85
N LEU A 82 3.41 10.86 3.09
CA LEU A 82 4.73 11.31 3.57
C LEU A 82 4.58 12.28 4.76
N TYR A 83 3.70 13.26 4.64
CA TYR A 83 3.41 14.22 5.72
C TYR A 83 2.88 13.53 6.98
N SER A 84 1.96 12.57 6.82
CA SER A 84 1.38 11.81 7.94
C SER A 84 2.41 10.89 8.59
N GLY A 85 3.32 10.30 7.82
CA GLY A 85 4.43 9.51 8.34
C GLY A 85 5.40 10.34 9.18
N ILE A 86 5.72 11.57 8.75
CA ILE A 86 6.64 12.48 9.45
C ILE A 86 6.03 13.04 10.74
N GLN A 87 4.71 13.25 10.80
CA GLN A 87 4.04 13.76 12.00
C GLN A 87 4.01 12.77 13.18
N GLY A 88 4.49 11.53 13.01
CA GLY A 88 4.84 10.66 14.13
C GLY A 88 3.66 10.13 14.96
N SER A 89 2.46 10.03 14.39
CA SER A 89 1.36 9.32 15.04
C SER A 89 1.71 7.83 15.23
N SER A 90 0.98 7.11 16.09
CA SER A 90 1.14 5.65 16.29
C SER A 90 1.02 4.83 14.98
N MET A 91 0.53 5.45 13.90
CA MET A 91 0.38 4.88 12.56
C MET A 91 1.52 5.24 11.58
N GLY A 92 2.56 5.97 12.00
CA GLY A 92 3.64 6.45 11.12
C GLY A 92 4.33 5.33 10.31
N ILE A 93 4.55 4.15 10.92
CA ILE A 93 5.12 2.98 10.24
C ILE A 93 4.26 2.51 9.06
N ALA A 94 2.93 2.62 9.17
CA ALA A 94 2.01 2.23 8.09
C ALA A 94 2.13 3.18 6.88
N HIS A 95 2.24 4.48 7.14
CA HIS A 95 2.43 5.48 6.09
C HIS A 95 3.76 5.29 5.34
N PHE A 96 4.86 5.01 6.06
CA PHE A 96 6.13 4.69 5.40
C PHE A 96 6.09 3.40 4.58
N ALA A 97 5.25 2.43 4.96
CA ALA A 97 5.04 1.23 4.16
C ALA A 97 4.34 1.55 2.81
N HIS A 98 3.39 2.49 2.80
CA HIS A 98 2.76 2.99 1.58
C HIS A 98 3.73 3.75 0.69
N ILE A 99 4.55 4.64 1.27
CA ILE A 99 5.61 5.36 0.54
C ILE A 99 6.64 4.40 -0.07
N GLY A 100 7.06 3.37 0.68
CA GLY A 100 7.92 2.31 0.16
C GLY A 100 7.27 1.57 -1.02
N GLY A 101 5.97 1.29 -0.94
CA GLY A 101 5.18 0.72 -2.04
C GLY A 101 5.18 1.57 -3.30
N LEU A 102 4.90 2.87 -3.16
CA LEU A 102 4.95 3.85 -4.27
C LEU A 102 6.36 3.90 -4.89
N LEU A 103 7.40 3.93 -4.08
CA LEU A 103 8.78 4.03 -4.58
C LEU A 103 9.19 2.77 -5.35
N ILE A 104 8.99 1.59 -4.76
CA ILE A 104 9.36 0.32 -5.40
C ILE A 104 8.50 0.07 -6.64
N GLY A 105 7.20 0.36 -6.59
CA GLY A 105 6.32 0.26 -7.76
C GLY A 105 6.83 1.10 -8.93
N PHE A 106 7.21 2.35 -8.67
CA PHE A 106 7.78 3.23 -9.70
C PHE A 106 9.11 2.71 -10.26
N ILE A 107 10.02 2.23 -9.40
CA ILE A 107 11.31 1.66 -9.82
C ILE A 107 11.10 0.44 -10.71
N LEU A 108 10.24 -0.49 -10.31
CA LEU A 108 9.94 -1.69 -11.11
C LEU A 108 9.37 -1.30 -12.48
N LEU A 109 8.48 -0.32 -12.50
CA LEU A 109 7.86 0.15 -13.75
C LEU A 109 8.89 0.70 -14.72
N LYS A 110 9.86 1.47 -14.21
CA LYS A 110 11.01 1.95 -14.99
C LYS A 110 11.94 0.83 -15.41
N PHE A 111 12.23 -0.11 -14.52
CA PHE A 111 13.11 -1.25 -14.78
C PHE A 111 12.60 -2.14 -15.91
N PHE A 112 11.30 -2.39 -15.95
CA PHE A 112 10.65 -3.19 -17.01
C PHE A 112 10.35 -2.38 -18.29
N GLY A 113 10.75 -1.11 -18.36
CA GLY A 113 10.63 -0.31 -19.59
C GLY A 113 9.21 0.13 -19.94
N PHE A 114 8.29 0.12 -18.98
CA PHE A 114 6.93 0.59 -19.24
C PHE A 114 6.91 2.11 -19.52
N GLY A 115 6.48 2.47 -20.72
CA GLY A 115 6.31 3.86 -21.18
C GLY A 115 4.91 4.40 -20.89
N LYS A 116 4.75 5.73 -20.92
CA LYS A 116 3.41 6.36 -20.81
C LYS A 116 2.52 5.84 -21.94
N ALA A 117 1.28 5.45 -21.64
CA ALA A 117 0.32 5.13 -22.69
C ALA A 117 0.05 6.41 -23.50
N GLN A 118 0.34 6.37 -24.80
CA GLN A 118 0.02 7.44 -25.72
C GLN A 118 -1.46 7.29 -26.10
N HIS A 119 -2.32 8.05 -25.45
CA HIS A 119 -3.68 8.33 -25.91
C HIS A 119 -3.79 9.83 -26.18
#